data_AF-A0A841VHT1-F1
#
_entry.id   AF-A0A841VHT1-F1
#
_cell.length_a   1.000
_cell.length_b   1.000
_cell.length_c   1.000
_cell.angle_alpha   90.00
_cell.angle_beta   90.00
_cell.angle_gamma   90.00
#
_symmetry.space_group_name_H-M   'P 1'
#
loop_
_entity.id
_entity.type
_entity.pdbx_description
1 polymer ?
#
loop_
_entity_poly.entity_id
_entity_poly.type
_entity_poly.pdbx_seq_one_letter_code
_entity_poly.pdbx_strand_id
1 'polypeptide(L)'
;QVYYNFNSIIKHEFKLQTLSDEITYLDEVLTMSARMNAATGNSIWEKRYRQFEPKLDIAIKESIKLAPKAYQNEDAQKIDVANQLLVAMEYKSFELVNKNQKEIAQLLLSSREYETQKHIYADGVAKRNRNILLQLQQKVDEYYKRIFWAVLESVISLALLIPAWLLVLNLLQQYLKDKKIAQVALEETNCKLEMQVTERTSKLEHKNLQLEQTLQELQYTQVQLVQTEKMSSLGQLVAGVAHEINNPVNFIYGNLIHIRKYSQQLLTLINLYQQENCNYNAEITSLIDKIDLEFIIDDLPKILSSMEVGTERIREIVLTLRNFSRLDEAEMKPVDIHEGINSTLVILEHRLKENHKQQEITIIRNYGNLPLIECYAGGLNQVFMNILS
;
A
#
# COMPACT_ATOMS: atom_id res chain seq x y z
N GLN A 1 -33.08 -18.01 47.53
CA GLN A 1 -32.72 -18.67 48.81
C GLN A 1 -32.92 -17.76 50.03
N VAL A 2 -32.45 -16.50 50.01
CA VAL A 2 -32.64 -15.53 51.11
C VAL A 2 -34.12 -15.24 51.43
N TYR A 3 -34.96 -15.02 50.40
CA TYR A 3 -36.40 -14.79 50.57
C TYR A 3 -37.16 -15.98 51.20
N TYR A 4 -36.84 -17.20 50.76
CA TYR A 4 -37.44 -18.42 51.32
C TYR A 4 -37.05 -18.64 52.79
N ASN A 5 -35.81 -18.32 53.15
CA ASN A 5 -35.34 -18.43 54.53
C ASN A 5 -36.01 -17.39 55.44
N PHE A 6 -36.20 -16.15 54.96
CA PHE A 6 -36.88 -15.10 55.72
C PHE A 6 -38.36 -15.43 55.98
N ASN A 7 -39.09 -15.86 54.95
CA ASN A 7 -40.50 -16.24 55.10
C ASN A 7 -40.68 -17.47 56.03
N SER A 8 -39.73 -18.41 55.97
CA SER A 8 -39.69 -19.53 56.91
C SER A 8 -39.52 -19.05 58.35
N ILE A 9 -38.61 -18.11 58.62
CA ILE A 9 -38.36 -17.60 59.98
C ILE A 9 -39.60 -16.93 60.55
N ILE A 10 -40.27 -16.05 59.79
CA ILE A 10 -41.51 -15.38 60.24
C ILE A 10 -42.60 -16.41 60.56
N LYS A 11 -42.77 -17.43 59.72
CA LYS A 11 -43.76 -18.48 59.96
C LYS A 11 -43.43 -19.33 61.20
N HIS A 12 -42.15 -19.60 61.44
CA HIS A 12 -41.70 -20.32 62.64
C HIS A 12 -41.87 -19.47 63.90
N GLU A 13 -41.60 -18.17 63.83
CA GLU A 13 -41.78 -17.20 64.92
C GLU A 13 -43.24 -17.08 65.33
N PHE A 14 -44.14 -16.82 64.37
CA PHE A 14 -45.57 -16.70 64.65
C PHE A 14 -46.14 -17.99 65.25
N LYS A 15 -45.74 -19.15 64.70
CA LYS A 15 -46.18 -20.45 65.22
C LYS A 15 -45.66 -20.70 66.64
N LEU A 16 -44.42 -20.33 66.93
CA LEU A 16 -43.84 -20.50 68.26
C LEU A 16 -44.50 -19.58 69.29
N GLN A 17 -44.82 -18.35 68.93
CA GLN A 17 -45.56 -17.43 69.79
C GLN A 17 -46.98 -17.95 70.08
N THR A 18 -47.69 -18.42 69.06
CA THR A 18 -49.02 -19.03 69.23
C THR A 18 -48.98 -20.23 70.16
N LEU A 19 -47.99 -21.12 70.00
CA LEU A 19 -47.80 -22.28 70.87
C LEU A 19 -47.44 -21.87 72.31
N SER A 20 -46.65 -20.82 72.49
CA SER A 20 -46.32 -20.27 73.82
C SER A 20 -47.57 -19.78 74.57
N ASP A 21 -48.43 -19.03 73.86
CA ASP A 21 -49.68 -18.53 74.43
C ASP A 21 -50.66 -19.68 74.72
N GLU A 22 -50.72 -20.68 73.84
CA GLU A 22 -51.52 -21.90 74.02
C GLU A 22 -51.06 -22.72 75.23
N ILE A 23 -49.75 -22.91 75.41
CA ILE A 23 -49.18 -23.62 76.57
C ILE A 23 -49.55 -22.91 77.87
N THR A 24 -49.44 -21.58 77.91
CA THR A 24 -49.77 -20.78 79.10
C THR A 24 -51.25 -20.91 79.45
N TYR A 25 -52.13 -20.78 78.44
CA TYR A 25 -53.57 -20.95 78.62
C TYR A 25 -53.95 -22.36 79.10
N LEU A 26 -53.38 -23.40 78.50
CA LEU A 26 -53.67 -24.78 78.86
C LEU A 26 -53.20 -25.12 80.28
N ASP A 27 -52.04 -24.62 80.69
CA ASP A 27 -51.52 -24.74 82.05
C ASP A 27 -52.45 -24.09 83.10
N GLU A 28 -52.99 -22.90 82.82
CA GLU A 28 -53.99 -22.26 83.68
C GLU A 28 -55.29 -23.08 83.75
N VAL A 29 -55.75 -23.63 82.61
CA VAL A 29 -56.95 -24.49 82.57
C VAL A 29 -56.77 -25.74 83.44
N LEU A 30 -55.60 -26.39 83.40
CA LEU A 30 -55.30 -27.55 84.24
C LEU A 30 -55.27 -27.18 85.72
N THR A 31 -54.54 -26.11 86.06
CA THR A 31 -54.44 -25.57 87.42
C THR A 31 -55.82 -25.28 88.01
N MET A 32 -56.66 -24.58 87.25
CA MET A 32 -58.02 -24.23 87.67
C MET A 32 -58.93 -25.45 87.78
N SER A 33 -58.75 -26.45 86.90
CA SER A 33 -59.52 -27.70 86.96
C SER A 33 -59.18 -28.52 88.21
N ALA A 34 -57.89 -28.63 88.56
CA ALA A 34 -57.45 -29.29 89.79
C ALA A 34 -57.99 -28.58 91.04
N ARG A 35 -57.85 -27.24 91.10
CA ARG A 35 -58.37 -26.43 92.21
C ARG A 35 -59.89 -26.50 92.35
N MET A 36 -60.63 -26.43 91.24
CA MET A 36 -62.09 -26.52 91.25
C MET A 36 -62.57 -27.92 91.65
N ASN A 37 -61.87 -28.98 91.25
CA ASN A 37 -62.16 -30.33 91.73
C ASN A 37 -61.98 -30.42 93.25
N ALA A 38 -60.85 -29.94 93.78
CA ALA A 38 -60.59 -29.90 95.22
C ALA A 38 -61.62 -29.04 95.99
N ALA A 39 -62.00 -27.88 95.45
CA ALA A 39 -62.93 -26.96 96.10
C ALA A 39 -64.41 -27.37 96.00
N THR A 40 -64.82 -28.13 94.98
CA THR A 40 -66.23 -28.53 94.77
C THR A 40 -66.50 -29.99 95.08
N GLY A 41 -65.52 -30.88 94.89
CA GLY A 41 -65.69 -32.33 94.92
C GLY A 41 -66.33 -32.89 93.64
N ASN A 42 -66.55 -32.06 92.62
CA ASN A 42 -67.23 -32.46 91.40
C ASN A 42 -66.24 -33.08 90.39
N SER A 43 -66.50 -34.33 89.99
CA SER A 43 -65.66 -35.11 89.04
C SER A 43 -65.65 -34.55 87.62
N ILE A 44 -66.57 -33.63 87.26
CA ILE A 44 -66.55 -32.91 85.98
C ILE A 44 -65.22 -32.17 85.80
N TRP A 45 -64.66 -31.63 86.88
CA TRP A 45 -63.40 -30.90 86.84
C TRP A 45 -62.18 -31.82 86.63
N GLU A 46 -62.20 -33.04 87.17
CA GLU A 46 -61.17 -34.05 86.87
C GLU A 46 -61.29 -34.52 85.41
N LYS A 47 -62.50 -34.72 84.90
CA LYS A 47 -62.73 -35.04 83.47
C LYS A 47 -62.20 -33.93 82.55
N ARG A 48 -62.42 -32.66 82.93
CA ARG A 48 -61.87 -31.50 82.22
C ARG A 48 -60.34 -31.52 82.24
N TYR A 49 -59.72 -31.74 83.39
CA TYR A 49 -58.26 -31.86 83.50
C TYR A 49 -57.70 -32.91 82.52
N ARG A 50 -58.22 -34.14 82.58
CA ARG A 50 -57.80 -35.26 81.73
C ARG A 50 -58.05 -35.02 80.23
N GLN A 51 -58.99 -34.14 79.87
CA GLN A 51 -59.26 -33.76 78.48
C GLN A 51 -58.22 -32.77 77.92
N PHE A 52 -57.71 -31.87 78.76
CA PHE A 52 -56.79 -30.80 78.33
C PHE A 52 -55.31 -31.15 78.52
N GLU A 53 -54.98 -32.08 79.41
CA GLU A 53 -53.61 -32.53 79.65
C GLU A 53 -52.90 -33.05 78.38
N PRO A 54 -53.51 -33.92 77.54
CA PRO A 54 -52.89 -34.34 76.28
C PRO A 54 -52.66 -33.18 75.30
N LYS A 55 -53.51 -32.14 75.33
CA LYS A 55 -53.35 -30.97 74.45
C LYS A 55 -52.13 -30.14 74.84
N LEU A 56 -51.88 -30.00 76.15
CA LEU A 56 -50.70 -29.30 76.66
C LEU A 56 -49.43 -30.03 76.26
N ASP A 57 -49.39 -31.37 76.40
CA ASP A 57 -48.25 -32.19 75.98
C ASP A 57 -47.96 -32.06 74.47
N ILE A 58 -49.01 -32.05 73.64
CA ILE A 58 -48.87 -31.82 72.19
C ILE A 58 -48.28 -30.44 71.91
N ALA A 59 -48.81 -29.38 72.53
CA ALA A 59 -48.33 -28.01 72.33
C ALA A 59 -46.87 -27.84 72.75
N ILE A 60 -46.47 -28.43 73.89
CA ILE A 60 -45.08 -28.45 74.36
C ILE A 60 -44.17 -29.20 73.36
N LYS A 61 -44.57 -30.38 72.90
CA LYS A 61 -43.80 -31.16 71.90
C LYS A 61 -43.64 -30.42 70.58
N GLU A 62 -44.67 -29.72 70.10
CA GLU A 62 -44.56 -28.88 68.91
C GLU A 62 -43.62 -27.69 69.12
N SER A 63 -43.67 -27.05 70.29
CA SER A 63 -42.77 -25.93 70.60
C SER A 63 -41.30 -26.38 70.70
N ILE A 64 -41.04 -27.57 71.27
CA ILE A 64 -39.69 -28.18 71.32
C ILE A 64 -39.15 -28.44 69.90
N LYS A 65 -39.99 -28.93 68.98
CA LYS A 65 -39.58 -29.17 67.59
C LYS A 65 -39.15 -27.88 66.88
N LEU A 66 -39.81 -26.76 67.17
CA LEU A 66 -39.53 -25.46 66.55
C LEU A 66 -38.31 -24.76 67.18
N ALA A 67 -38.06 -24.93 68.47
CA ALA A 67 -36.94 -24.29 69.17
C ALA A 67 -36.22 -25.23 70.16
N PRO A 68 -35.56 -26.30 69.68
CA PRO A 68 -34.98 -27.33 70.55
C PRO A 68 -33.95 -26.78 71.53
N LYS A 69 -33.17 -25.77 71.12
CA LYS A 69 -32.16 -25.11 71.97
C LYS A 69 -32.76 -24.37 73.17
N ALA A 70 -34.00 -23.91 73.08
CA ALA A 70 -34.68 -23.20 74.16
C ALA A 70 -35.21 -24.13 75.28
N TYR A 71 -35.24 -25.44 75.02
CA TYR A 71 -35.72 -26.47 75.95
C TYR A 71 -34.58 -27.34 76.52
N GLN A 72 -33.33 -26.99 76.26
CA GLN A 72 -32.13 -27.75 76.68
C GLN A 72 -31.28 -27.02 77.73
N ASN A 73 -31.68 -25.83 78.16
CA ASN A 73 -30.92 -25.04 79.13
C ASN A 73 -31.24 -25.46 80.59
N GLU A 74 -30.42 -24.98 81.53
CA GLU A 74 -30.60 -25.25 82.96
C GLU A 74 -31.98 -24.78 83.48
N ASP A 75 -32.52 -23.69 82.92
CA ASP A 75 -33.87 -23.21 83.23
C ASP A 75 -34.95 -24.22 82.80
N ALA A 76 -34.79 -24.91 81.66
CA ALA A 76 -35.73 -25.93 81.19
C ALA A 76 -35.79 -27.15 82.11
N GLN A 77 -34.67 -27.55 82.72
CA GLN A 77 -34.66 -28.62 83.73
C GLN A 77 -35.43 -28.22 84.98
N LYS A 78 -35.30 -26.96 85.44
CA LYS A 78 -36.06 -26.43 86.58
C LYS A 78 -37.57 -26.39 86.30
N ILE A 79 -37.96 -26.01 85.09
CA ILE A 79 -39.35 -26.02 84.63
C ILE A 79 -39.91 -27.45 84.65
N ASP A 80 -39.16 -28.43 84.12
CA ASP A 80 -39.60 -29.83 84.06
C ASP A 80 -39.79 -30.44 85.46
N VAL A 81 -38.83 -30.21 86.36
CA VAL A 81 -38.92 -30.68 87.76
C VAL A 81 -40.12 -30.05 88.48
N ALA A 82 -40.31 -28.73 88.35
CA ALA A 82 -41.45 -28.04 88.95
C ALA A 82 -42.79 -28.55 88.38
N ASN A 83 -42.86 -28.79 87.07
CA ASN A 83 -44.04 -29.33 86.41
C ASN A 83 -44.38 -30.74 86.91
N GLN A 84 -43.40 -31.64 87.02
CA GLN A 84 -43.60 -33.00 87.53
C GLN A 84 -44.14 -32.99 88.97
N LEU A 85 -43.63 -32.11 89.82
CA LEU A 85 -44.12 -31.95 91.20
C LEU A 85 -45.54 -31.39 91.24
N LEU A 86 -45.86 -30.38 90.43
CA LEU A 86 -47.21 -29.83 90.31
C LEU A 86 -48.22 -30.90 89.87
N VAL A 87 -47.91 -31.62 88.79
CA VAL A 87 -48.75 -32.70 88.27
C VAL A 87 -48.94 -33.79 89.33
N ALA A 88 -47.89 -34.20 90.04
CA ALA A 88 -48.00 -35.19 91.11
C ALA A 88 -48.92 -34.73 92.25
N MET A 89 -48.86 -33.46 92.65
CA MET A 89 -49.75 -32.87 93.65
C MET A 89 -51.20 -32.77 93.16
N GLU A 90 -51.42 -32.43 91.88
CA GLU A 90 -52.75 -32.36 91.26
C GLU A 90 -53.41 -33.74 91.16
N TYR A 91 -52.66 -34.76 90.75
CA TYR A 91 -53.14 -36.14 90.73
C TYR A 91 -53.46 -36.67 92.14
N LYS A 92 -52.58 -36.39 93.11
CA LYS A 92 -52.84 -36.73 94.52
C LYS A 92 -54.09 -36.01 95.07
N SER A 93 -54.33 -34.78 94.64
CA SER A 93 -55.56 -34.04 94.97
C SER A 93 -56.81 -34.76 94.42
N PHE A 94 -56.79 -35.23 93.16
CA PHE A 94 -57.90 -36.01 92.60
C PHE A 94 -58.17 -37.30 93.41
N GLU A 95 -57.12 -38.03 93.79
CA GLU A 95 -57.25 -39.23 94.63
C GLU A 95 -57.88 -38.94 95.99
N LEU A 96 -57.48 -37.83 96.64
CA LEU A 96 -58.03 -37.40 97.92
C LEU A 96 -59.51 -37.03 97.80
N VAL A 97 -59.90 -36.32 96.74
CA VAL A 97 -61.32 -36.02 96.46
C VAL A 97 -62.12 -37.31 96.25
N ASN A 98 -61.58 -38.28 95.51
CA ASN A 98 -62.22 -39.57 95.27
C ASN A 98 -62.37 -40.43 96.56
N LYS A 99 -61.55 -40.17 97.59
CA LYS A 99 -61.65 -40.77 98.93
C LYS A 99 -62.53 -39.97 99.90
N ASN A 100 -63.31 -39.00 99.41
CA ASN A 100 -64.10 -38.05 100.21
C ASN A 100 -63.28 -37.15 101.17
N GLN A 101 -61.97 -36.98 100.93
CA GLN A 101 -61.06 -36.16 101.73
C GLN A 101 -60.84 -34.78 101.09
N LYS A 102 -61.93 -34.07 100.83
CA LYS A 102 -61.95 -32.81 100.08
C LYS A 102 -61.15 -31.68 100.74
N GLU A 103 -61.25 -31.54 102.06
CA GLU A 103 -60.52 -30.51 102.83
C GLU A 103 -59.00 -30.69 102.71
N ILE A 104 -58.54 -31.95 102.73
CA ILE A 104 -57.11 -32.29 102.58
C ILE A 104 -56.64 -32.00 101.14
N ALA A 105 -57.47 -32.30 100.13
CA ALA A 105 -57.18 -31.96 98.73
C ALA A 105 -57.06 -30.45 98.51
N GLN A 106 -57.95 -29.67 99.11
CA GLN A 106 -57.91 -28.20 99.03
C GLN A 106 -56.70 -27.62 99.75
N LEU A 107 -56.32 -28.18 100.91
CA LEU A 107 -55.09 -27.78 101.62
C LEU A 107 -53.82 -28.14 100.83
N LEU A 108 -53.80 -29.26 100.11
CA LEU A 108 -52.68 -29.66 99.26
C LEU A 108 -52.45 -28.64 98.12
N LEU A 109 -53.50 -28.25 97.41
CA LEU A 109 -53.41 -27.31 96.28
C LEU A 109 -53.32 -25.83 96.69
N SER A 110 -53.52 -25.51 97.97
CA SER A 110 -53.26 -24.19 98.56
C SER A 110 -52.01 -24.17 99.44
N SER A 111 -51.23 -25.26 99.43
CA SER A 111 -50.01 -25.36 100.20
C SER A 111 -48.92 -24.41 99.67
N ARG A 112 -48.05 -23.97 100.59
CA ARG A 112 -46.87 -23.16 100.22
C ARG A 112 -45.96 -23.89 99.23
N GLU A 113 -45.90 -25.22 99.31
CA GLU A 113 -45.11 -26.04 98.39
C GLU A 113 -45.66 -25.97 96.97
N TYR A 114 -46.99 -26.16 96.80
CA TYR A 114 -47.65 -26.04 95.49
C TYR A 114 -47.47 -24.65 94.88
N GLU A 115 -47.69 -23.59 95.65
CA GLU A 115 -47.50 -22.20 95.19
C GLU A 115 -46.03 -21.91 94.80
N THR A 116 -45.07 -22.47 95.54
CA THR A 116 -43.64 -22.32 95.22
C THR A 116 -43.31 -22.98 93.89
N GLN A 117 -43.77 -24.22 93.67
CA GLN A 117 -43.55 -24.90 92.40
C GLN A 117 -44.26 -24.20 91.23
N LYS A 118 -45.45 -23.65 91.47
CA LYS A 118 -46.18 -22.88 90.46
C LYS A 118 -45.44 -21.61 90.05
N HIS A 119 -44.86 -20.91 91.02
CA HIS A 119 -44.03 -19.73 90.75
C HIS A 119 -42.75 -20.10 89.96
N ILE A 120 -42.06 -21.19 90.32
CA ILE A 120 -40.86 -21.65 89.60
C ILE A 120 -41.19 -22.00 88.14
N TYR A 121 -42.28 -22.73 87.93
CA TYR A 121 -42.74 -23.09 86.59
C TYR A 121 -43.10 -21.84 85.76
N ALA A 122 -43.93 -20.94 86.30
CA ALA A 122 -44.39 -19.75 85.59
C ALA A 122 -43.24 -18.78 85.23
N ASP A 123 -42.33 -18.51 86.17
CA ASP A 123 -41.17 -17.65 85.93
C ASP A 123 -40.21 -18.28 84.91
N GLY A 124 -39.96 -19.59 85.02
CA GLY A 124 -39.14 -20.32 84.07
C GLY A 124 -39.69 -20.27 82.65
N VAL A 125 -41.01 -20.50 82.47
CA VAL A 125 -41.67 -20.41 81.16
C VAL A 125 -41.61 -18.98 80.61
N ALA A 126 -41.88 -17.96 81.43
CA ALA A 126 -41.80 -16.56 81.02
C ALA A 126 -40.38 -16.16 80.57
N LYS A 127 -39.36 -16.58 81.31
CA LYS A 127 -37.95 -16.36 80.98
C LYS A 127 -37.54 -17.07 79.69
N ARG A 128 -37.97 -18.31 79.48
CA ARG A 128 -37.76 -19.07 78.23
C ARG A 128 -38.36 -18.33 77.04
N ASN A 129 -39.61 -17.88 77.14
CA ASN A 129 -40.30 -17.19 76.05
C ASN A 129 -39.61 -15.87 75.69
N ARG A 130 -39.16 -15.09 76.68
CA ARG A 130 -38.36 -13.87 76.46
C ARG A 130 -37.05 -14.17 75.73
N ASN A 131 -36.34 -15.22 76.14
CA ASN A 131 -35.08 -15.61 75.49
C ASN A 131 -35.28 -16.04 74.04
N ILE A 132 -36.36 -16.76 73.74
CA ILE A 132 -36.69 -17.14 72.36
C ILE A 132 -36.95 -15.90 71.51
N LEU A 133 -37.74 -14.94 72.02
CA LEU A 133 -38.05 -13.69 71.32
C LEU A 133 -36.77 -12.87 71.02
N LEU A 134 -35.87 -12.75 72.00
CA LEU A 134 -34.60 -12.03 71.84
C LEU A 134 -33.70 -12.69 70.78
N GLN A 135 -33.59 -14.02 70.79
CA GLN A 135 -32.79 -14.76 69.79
C GLN A 135 -33.36 -14.61 68.37
N LEU A 136 -34.68 -14.54 68.24
CA LEU A 136 -35.35 -14.32 66.96
C LEU A 136 -35.07 -12.91 66.44
N GLN A 137 -35.25 -11.89 67.28
CA GLN A 137 -34.94 -10.50 66.94
C GLN A 137 -33.49 -10.32 66.48
N GLN A 138 -32.54 -10.91 67.21
CA GLN A 138 -31.12 -10.88 66.82
C GLN A 138 -30.87 -11.48 65.44
N LYS A 139 -31.46 -12.63 65.13
CA LYS A 139 -31.33 -13.24 63.80
C LYS A 139 -31.93 -12.37 62.71
N VAL A 140 -33.11 -11.80 62.96
CA VAL A 140 -33.78 -10.89 62.01
C VAL A 140 -32.88 -9.68 61.72
N ASP A 141 -32.28 -9.07 62.74
CA ASP A 141 -31.35 -7.95 62.57
C ASP A 141 -30.09 -8.32 61.80
N GLU A 142 -29.52 -9.50 62.04
CA GLU A 142 -28.38 -10.02 61.27
C GLU A 142 -28.74 -10.20 59.79
N TYR A 143 -29.93 -10.72 59.50
CA TYR A 143 -30.41 -10.84 58.12
C TYR A 143 -30.59 -9.49 57.45
N TYR A 144 -31.19 -8.50 58.13
CA TYR A 144 -31.34 -7.15 57.60
C TYR A 144 -29.99 -6.51 57.29
N LYS A 145 -29.02 -6.61 58.20
CA LYS A 145 -27.65 -6.11 57.96
C LYS A 145 -27.02 -6.78 56.74
N ARG A 146 -27.14 -8.10 56.60
CA ARG A 146 -26.57 -8.84 55.47
C ARG A 146 -27.19 -8.43 54.14
N ILE A 147 -28.52 -8.27 54.09
CA ILE A 147 -29.22 -7.81 52.89
C ILE A 147 -28.80 -6.38 52.54
N PHE A 148 -28.72 -5.50 53.53
CA PHE A 148 -28.29 -4.11 53.34
C PHE A 148 -26.92 -4.02 52.67
N TRP A 149 -25.92 -4.73 53.22
CA TRP A 149 -24.56 -4.74 52.64
C TRP A 149 -24.53 -5.32 51.23
N ALA A 150 -25.26 -6.40 50.96
CA ALA A 150 -25.34 -6.99 49.62
C ALA A 150 -25.97 -6.03 48.59
N VAL A 151 -27.03 -5.32 48.97
CA VAL A 151 -27.66 -4.31 48.10
C VAL A 151 -26.70 -3.15 47.88
N LEU A 152 -26.03 -2.67 48.92
CA LEU A 152 -25.06 -1.58 48.81
C LEU A 152 -23.91 -1.93 47.85
N GLU A 153 -23.31 -3.12 47.98
CA GLU A 153 -22.27 -3.61 47.06
C GLU A 153 -22.77 -3.68 45.62
N SER A 154 -23.98 -4.21 45.41
CA SER A 154 -24.58 -4.29 44.08
C SER A 154 -24.81 -2.90 43.46
N VAL A 155 -25.27 -1.93 44.24
CA VAL A 155 -25.50 -0.55 43.75
C VAL A 155 -24.18 0.12 43.40
N ILE A 156 -23.14 -0.02 44.24
CA ILE A 156 -21.81 0.53 43.97
C ILE A 156 -21.21 -0.10 42.70
N SER A 157 -21.33 -1.41 42.54
CA SER A 157 -20.87 -2.11 41.34
C SER A 157 -21.57 -1.59 40.08
N LEU A 158 -22.90 -1.44 40.13
CA LEU A 158 -23.68 -0.92 39.00
C LEU A 158 -23.29 0.54 38.66
N ALA A 159 -23.10 1.37 39.70
CA ALA A 159 -22.72 2.77 39.55
C ALA A 159 -21.32 2.96 38.92
N LEU A 160 -20.42 1.98 39.07
CA LEU A 160 -19.11 1.98 38.40
C LEU A 160 -19.18 1.39 36.98
N LEU A 161 -19.99 0.36 36.75
CA LEU A 161 -20.09 -0.31 35.46
C LEU A 161 -20.75 0.55 34.38
N ILE A 162 -21.81 1.28 34.72
CA ILE A 162 -22.52 2.14 33.75
C ILE A 162 -21.60 3.20 33.12
N PRO A 163 -20.87 4.04 33.88
CA PRO A 163 -19.98 5.05 33.28
C PRO A 163 -18.80 4.41 32.54
N ALA A 164 -18.27 3.27 33.01
CA ALA A 164 -17.23 2.54 32.30
C ALA A 164 -17.72 2.08 30.90
N TRP A 165 -18.92 1.53 30.81
CA TRP A 165 -19.53 1.13 29.53
C TRP A 165 -19.84 2.33 28.63
N LEU A 166 -20.31 3.44 29.19
CA LEU A 166 -20.53 4.67 28.42
C LEU A 166 -19.22 5.23 27.85
N LEU A 167 -18.13 5.18 28.62
CA LEU A 167 -16.79 5.57 28.15
C LEU A 167 -16.33 4.67 27.00
N VAL A 168 -16.47 3.34 27.14
CA VAL A 168 -16.13 2.39 26.08
C VAL A 168 -16.95 2.66 24.81
N LEU A 169 -18.25 2.89 24.94
CA LEU A 169 -19.12 3.21 23.81
C LEU A 169 -18.71 4.52 23.11
N ASN A 170 -18.37 5.56 23.86
CA ASN A 170 -17.88 6.82 23.30
C ASN A 170 -16.55 6.64 22.55
N LEU A 171 -15.59 5.92 23.14
CA LEU A 171 -14.32 5.61 22.47
C LEU A 171 -14.53 4.82 21.19
N LEU A 172 -15.45 3.85 21.21
CA LEU A 172 -15.76 3.03 20.05
C LEU A 172 -16.42 3.86 18.94
N GLN A 173 -17.35 4.75 19.28
CA GLN A 173 -17.94 5.67 18.30
C GLN A 173 -16.90 6.61 17.68
N GLN A 174 -15.98 7.15 18.49
CA GLN A 174 -14.91 8.00 18.01
C GLN A 174 -13.97 7.24 17.08
N TYR A 175 -13.55 6.03 17.47
CA TYR A 175 -12.74 5.15 16.65
C TYR A 175 -13.40 4.83 15.30
N LEU A 176 -14.70 4.53 15.29
CA LEU A 176 -15.45 4.28 14.04
C LEU A 176 -15.54 5.52 13.16
N LYS A 177 -15.70 6.71 13.76
CA LYS A 177 -15.73 7.98 13.02
C LYS A 177 -14.37 8.28 12.38
N ASP A 178 -13.28 8.15 13.13
CA ASP A 178 -11.93 8.38 12.64
C ASP A 178 -11.56 7.38 11.54
N LYS A 179 -11.93 6.10 11.72
CA LYS A 179 -11.77 5.07 10.68
C LYS A 179 -12.50 5.43 9.39
N LYS A 180 -13.73 5.95 9.48
CA LYS A 180 -14.51 6.36 8.30
C LYS A 180 -13.90 7.57 7.59
N ILE A 181 -13.43 8.56 8.35
CA ILE A 181 -12.74 9.75 7.78
C ILE A 181 -11.45 9.33 7.07
N ALA A 182 -10.65 8.47 7.70
CA ALA A 182 -9.43 7.95 7.09
C ALA A 182 -9.70 7.16 5.81
N GLN A 183 -10.78 6.38 5.76
CA GLN A 183 -11.16 5.63 4.56
C GLN A 183 -11.58 6.55 3.42
N VAL A 184 -12.39 7.59 3.69
CA VAL A 184 -12.77 8.58 2.68
C VAL A 184 -11.56 9.37 2.18
N ALA A 185 -10.65 9.78 3.07
CA ALA A 185 -9.42 10.45 2.68
C ALA A 185 -8.51 9.53 1.82
N LEU A 186 -8.50 8.23 2.11
CA LEU A 186 -7.76 7.25 1.31
C LEU A 186 -8.38 7.09 -0.09
N GLU A 187 -9.70 7.04 -0.20
CA GLU A 187 -10.40 6.98 -1.50
C GLU A 187 -10.16 8.26 -2.32
N GLU A 188 -10.21 9.43 -1.69
CA GLU A 188 -9.94 10.71 -2.34
C GLU A 188 -8.48 10.80 -2.84
N THR A 189 -7.52 10.36 -2.02
CA THR A 189 -6.10 10.33 -2.41
C THR A 189 -5.83 9.33 -3.52
N ASN A 190 -6.47 8.15 -3.51
CA ASN A 190 -6.36 7.17 -4.60
C ASN A 190 -6.92 7.74 -5.91
N CYS A 191 -8.12 8.35 -5.89
CA CYS A 191 -8.70 9.00 -7.06
C CYS A 191 -7.77 10.10 -7.62
N LYS A 192 -7.22 10.94 -6.73
CA LYS A 192 -6.25 11.98 -7.12
C LYS A 192 -4.98 11.39 -7.73
N LEU A 193 -4.48 10.28 -7.18
CA LEU A 193 -3.30 9.61 -7.70
C LEU A 193 -3.58 9.00 -9.08
N GLU A 194 -4.72 8.34 -9.26
CA GLU A 194 -5.16 7.80 -10.56
C GLU A 194 -5.28 8.90 -11.61
N MET A 195 -5.88 10.05 -11.28
CA MET A 195 -5.94 11.19 -12.19
C MET A 195 -4.53 11.69 -12.56
N GLN A 196 -3.62 11.83 -11.58
CA GLN A 196 -2.25 12.27 -11.84
C GLN A 196 -1.46 11.28 -12.70
N VAL A 197 -1.65 9.98 -12.46
CA VAL A 197 -1.05 8.92 -13.28
C VAL A 197 -1.57 9.04 -14.71
N THR A 198 -2.87 9.14 -14.89
CA THR A 198 -3.50 9.25 -16.21
C THR A 198 -3.01 10.50 -16.96
N GLU A 199 -2.95 11.64 -16.27
CA GLU A 199 -2.43 12.90 -16.82
C GLU A 199 -0.95 12.77 -17.23
N ARG A 200 -0.11 12.17 -16.37
CA ARG A 200 1.31 11.95 -16.67
C ARG A 200 1.52 10.99 -17.82
N THR A 201 0.76 9.89 -17.87
CA THR A 201 0.83 8.92 -18.95
C THR A 201 0.44 9.58 -20.28
N SER A 202 -0.64 10.36 -20.31
CA SER A 202 -1.05 11.10 -21.52
C SER A 202 0.00 12.14 -21.95
N LYS A 203 0.59 12.89 -21.00
CA LYS A 203 1.70 13.81 -21.29
C LYS A 203 2.92 13.09 -21.85
N LEU A 204 3.25 11.92 -21.30
CA LEU A 204 4.38 11.11 -21.73
C LEU A 204 4.17 10.54 -23.14
N GLU A 205 2.97 10.04 -23.42
CA GLU A 205 2.58 9.57 -24.76
C GLU A 205 2.69 10.70 -25.79
N HIS A 206 2.17 11.89 -25.47
CA HIS A 206 2.29 13.04 -26.35
C HIS A 206 3.76 13.44 -26.58
N LYS A 207 4.59 13.40 -25.54
CA LYS A 207 6.02 13.68 -25.65
C LYS A 207 6.77 12.63 -26.47
N ASN A 208 6.42 11.35 -26.33
CA ASN A 208 6.99 10.29 -27.15
C ASN A 208 6.62 10.47 -28.62
N LEU A 209 5.37 10.80 -28.92
CA LEU A 209 4.95 11.06 -30.30
C LEU A 209 5.68 12.27 -30.90
N GLN A 210 5.81 13.37 -30.13
CA GLN A 210 6.59 14.53 -30.55
C GLN A 210 8.06 14.16 -30.82
N LEU A 211 8.66 13.35 -29.93
CA LEU A 211 10.05 12.92 -30.08
C LEU A 211 10.23 12.07 -31.34
N GLU A 212 9.31 11.14 -31.60
CA GLU A 212 9.35 10.28 -32.78
C GLU A 212 9.24 11.11 -34.07
N GLN A 213 8.35 12.11 -34.10
CA GLN A 213 8.24 13.06 -35.21
C GLN A 213 9.52 13.87 -35.41
N THR A 214 10.10 14.43 -34.33
CA THR A 214 11.35 15.20 -34.42
C THR A 214 12.51 14.32 -34.89
N LEU A 215 12.57 13.04 -34.49
CA LEU A 215 13.59 12.11 -34.98
C LEU A 215 13.43 11.83 -36.48
N GLN A 216 12.21 11.65 -36.97
CA GLN A 216 11.94 11.47 -38.40
C GLN A 216 12.32 12.73 -39.21
N GLU A 217 11.95 13.91 -38.73
CA GLU A 217 12.33 15.18 -39.36
C GLU A 217 13.84 15.38 -39.38
N LEU A 218 14.53 15.04 -38.29
CA LEU A 218 15.99 15.10 -38.20
C LEU A 218 16.64 14.17 -39.23
N GLN A 219 16.18 12.92 -39.32
CA GLN A 219 16.69 11.96 -40.32
C GLN A 219 16.49 12.47 -41.76
N TYR A 220 15.30 12.99 -42.06
CA TYR A 220 15.01 13.55 -43.38
C TYR A 220 15.91 14.74 -43.70
N THR A 221 16.08 15.65 -42.74
CA THR A 221 16.96 16.84 -42.88
C THR A 221 18.41 16.41 -43.09
N GLN A 222 18.89 15.38 -42.38
CA GLN A 222 20.24 14.86 -42.53
C GLN A 222 20.48 14.28 -43.93
N VAL A 223 19.52 13.54 -44.49
CA VAL A 223 19.59 13.04 -45.88
C VAL A 223 19.65 14.20 -46.87
N GLN A 224 18.82 15.23 -46.68
CA GLN A 224 18.83 16.42 -47.53
C GLN A 224 20.17 17.18 -47.47
N LEU A 225 20.74 17.33 -46.28
CA LEU A 225 22.04 17.99 -46.10
C LEU A 225 23.15 17.25 -46.85
N VAL A 226 23.22 15.91 -46.71
CA VAL A 226 24.18 15.09 -47.45
C VAL A 226 24.01 15.24 -48.97
N GLN A 227 22.77 15.24 -49.47
CA GLN A 227 22.51 15.42 -50.90
C GLN A 227 22.89 16.82 -51.39
N THR A 228 22.65 17.85 -50.58
CA THR A 228 23.00 19.25 -50.88
C THR A 228 24.51 19.44 -50.91
N GLU A 229 25.23 18.84 -49.97
CA GLU A 229 26.70 18.85 -49.93
C GLU A 229 27.29 18.17 -51.17
N LYS A 230 26.76 17.00 -51.56
CA LYS A 230 27.14 16.32 -52.81
C LYS A 230 26.96 17.21 -54.04
N MET A 231 25.80 17.88 -54.15
CA MET A 231 25.52 18.80 -55.27
C MET A 231 26.46 20.01 -55.29
N SER A 232 26.81 20.55 -54.12
CA SER A 232 27.76 21.65 -54.01
C SER A 232 29.18 21.24 -54.43
N SER A 233 29.65 20.08 -53.97
CA SER A 233 30.95 19.52 -54.35
C SER A 233 31.02 19.22 -55.85
N LEU A 234 29.97 18.64 -56.42
CA LEU A 234 29.85 18.41 -57.86
C LEU A 234 29.87 19.72 -58.65
N GLY A 235 29.17 20.76 -58.19
CA GLY A 235 29.15 22.07 -58.85
C GLY A 235 30.53 22.73 -58.93
N GLN A 236 31.32 22.68 -57.85
CA GLN A 236 32.70 23.19 -57.85
C GLN A 236 33.60 22.39 -58.80
N LEU A 237 33.45 21.07 -58.82
CA LEU A 237 34.20 20.19 -59.73
C LEU A 237 33.89 20.49 -61.20
N VAL A 238 32.62 20.59 -61.56
CA VAL A 238 32.19 20.89 -62.93
C VAL A 238 32.73 22.26 -63.38
N ALA A 239 32.72 23.27 -62.51
CA ALA A 239 33.29 24.58 -62.82
C ALA A 239 34.81 24.54 -63.06
N GLY A 240 35.55 23.78 -62.24
CA GLY A 240 36.99 23.59 -62.43
C GLY A 240 37.32 22.83 -63.72
N VAL A 241 36.60 21.76 -64.00
CA VAL A 241 36.77 20.95 -65.21
C VAL A 241 36.43 21.74 -66.48
N ALA A 242 35.37 22.56 -66.44
CA ALA A 242 35.04 23.45 -67.56
C ALA A 242 36.19 24.42 -67.87
N HIS A 243 36.84 24.96 -66.83
CA HIS A 243 38.02 25.81 -67.00
C HIS A 243 39.22 25.04 -67.56
N GLU A 244 39.46 23.83 -67.09
CA GLU A 244 40.57 22.99 -67.54
C GLU A 244 40.39 22.48 -68.98
N ILE A 245 39.17 22.27 -69.46
CA ILE A 245 38.87 21.92 -70.86
C ILE A 245 39.02 23.15 -71.76
N ASN A 246 38.57 24.33 -71.31
CA ASN A 246 38.65 25.54 -72.12
C ASN A 246 40.09 25.94 -72.46
N ASN A 247 41.05 25.69 -71.56
CA ASN A 247 42.46 26.01 -71.77
C ASN A 247 43.07 25.33 -73.03
N PRO A 248 43.08 24.00 -73.17
CA PRO A 248 43.55 23.33 -74.38
C PRO A 248 42.71 23.61 -75.61
N VAL A 249 41.38 23.82 -75.48
CA VAL A 249 40.53 24.25 -76.60
C VAL A 249 41.01 25.59 -77.16
N ASN A 250 41.39 26.54 -76.30
CA ASN A 250 41.95 27.82 -76.73
C ASN A 250 43.31 27.65 -77.43
N PHE A 251 44.18 26.74 -76.96
CA PHE A 251 45.45 26.43 -77.66
C PHE A 251 45.19 25.89 -79.07
N ILE A 252 44.26 24.95 -79.21
CA ILE A 252 43.85 24.39 -80.50
C ILE A 252 43.29 25.48 -81.40
N TYR A 253 42.33 26.26 -80.90
CA TYR A 253 41.65 27.29 -81.67
C TYR A 253 42.58 28.42 -82.13
N GLY A 254 43.47 28.89 -81.25
CA GLY A 254 44.45 29.93 -81.59
C GLY A 254 45.40 29.47 -82.69
N ASN A 255 45.90 28.23 -82.58
CA ASN A 255 46.85 27.64 -83.52
C ASN A 255 46.24 27.31 -84.89
N LEU A 256 44.94 26.99 -84.97
CA LEU A 256 44.25 26.74 -86.24
C LEU A 256 44.36 27.89 -87.24
N ILE A 257 44.37 29.13 -86.76
CA ILE A 257 44.49 30.32 -87.61
C ILE A 257 45.85 30.33 -88.32
N HIS A 258 46.91 30.01 -87.59
CA HIS A 258 48.28 29.96 -88.09
C HIS A 258 48.49 28.81 -89.06
N ILE A 259 48.00 27.60 -88.72
CA ILE A 259 48.06 26.44 -89.62
C ILE A 259 47.38 26.74 -90.95
N ARG A 260 46.19 27.34 -90.92
CA ARG A 260 45.46 27.70 -92.15
C ARG A 260 46.27 28.67 -93.01
N LYS A 261 46.88 29.68 -92.39
CA LYS A 261 47.72 30.67 -93.09
C LYS A 261 48.95 30.00 -93.71
N TYR A 262 49.70 29.21 -92.93
CA TYR A 262 50.89 28.50 -93.40
C TYR A 262 50.55 27.52 -94.51
N SER A 263 49.49 26.73 -94.35
CA SER A 263 49.04 25.77 -95.37
C SER A 263 48.69 26.48 -96.68
N GLN A 264 48.01 27.64 -96.62
CA GLN A 264 47.69 28.41 -97.81
C GLN A 264 48.94 28.97 -98.49
N GLN A 265 49.89 29.53 -97.70
CA GLN A 265 51.16 30.04 -98.22
C GLN A 265 52.00 28.94 -98.89
N LEU A 266 52.11 27.77 -98.24
CA LEU A 266 52.83 26.62 -98.78
C LEU A 266 52.17 26.07 -100.05
N LEU A 267 50.83 25.96 -100.10
CA LEU A 267 50.11 25.54 -101.31
C LEU A 267 50.30 26.53 -102.46
N THR A 268 50.29 27.84 -102.18
CA THR A 268 50.59 28.86 -103.19
C THR A 268 52.01 28.71 -103.74
N LEU A 269 53.00 28.49 -102.86
CA LEU A 269 54.38 28.25 -103.27
C LEU A 269 54.53 26.97 -104.12
N ILE A 270 53.91 25.86 -103.71
CA ILE A 270 53.92 24.59 -104.46
C ILE A 270 53.29 24.77 -105.84
N ASN A 271 52.14 25.47 -105.93
CA ASN A 271 51.50 25.75 -107.22
C ASN A 271 52.39 26.57 -108.15
N LEU A 272 53.12 27.56 -107.61
CA LEU A 272 54.06 28.36 -108.39
C LEU A 272 55.22 27.50 -108.92
N TYR A 273 55.78 26.62 -108.08
CA TYR A 273 56.79 25.63 -108.49
C TYR A 273 56.29 24.67 -109.57
N GLN A 274 55.00 24.29 -109.57
CA GLN A 274 54.43 23.40 -110.57
C GLN A 274 54.19 24.08 -111.93
N GLN A 275 53.95 25.40 -111.94
CA GLN A 275 53.70 26.16 -113.17
C GLN A 275 55.00 26.48 -113.93
N GLU A 276 56.12 26.58 -113.23
CA GLU A 276 57.40 26.98 -113.81
C GLU A 276 58.38 25.82 -113.91
N ASN A 277 58.46 25.22 -115.09
CA ASN A 277 59.43 24.17 -115.40
C ASN A 277 60.87 24.72 -115.35
N CYS A 278 61.51 24.59 -114.19
CA CYS A 278 62.96 24.61 -113.95
C CYS A 278 63.80 25.58 -114.80
N ASN A 279 63.86 26.85 -114.40
CA ASN A 279 65.09 27.64 -114.46
C ASN A 279 64.92 28.89 -113.58
N TYR A 280 65.91 29.15 -112.71
CA TYR A 280 65.99 30.21 -111.69
C TYR A 280 65.03 31.40 -111.92
N ASN A 281 63.96 31.46 -111.11
CA ASN A 281 62.95 32.51 -111.23
C ASN A 281 62.91 33.41 -109.99
N ALA A 282 63.05 34.71 -110.22
CA ALA A 282 63.03 35.74 -109.18
C ALA A 282 61.69 35.80 -108.44
N GLU A 283 60.58 35.39 -109.08
CA GLU A 283 59.25 35.38 -108.45
C GLU A 283 59.13 34.33 -107.34
N ILE A 284 59.75 33.16 -107.52
CA ILE A 284 59.77 32.10 -106.49
C ILE A 284 60.60 32.57 -105.28
N THR A 285 61.81 33.09 -105.52
CA THR A 285 62.67 33.61 -104.43
C THR A 285 61.99 34.76 -103.68
N SER A 286 61.32 35.66 -104.41
CA SER A 286 60.56 36.76 -103.78
C SER A 286 59.39 36.26 -102.93
N LEU A 287 58.70 35.21 -103.37
CA LEU A 287 57.62 34.61 -102.59
C LEU A 287 58.15 33.89 -101.35
N ILE A 288 59.27 33.17 -101.46
CA ILE A 288 59.97 32.51 -100.34
C ILE A 288 60.33 33.51 -99.25
N ASP A 289 60.92 34.65 -99.62
CA ASP A 289 61.28 35.71 -98.68
C ASP A 289 60.02 36.35 -98.06
N LYS A 290 58.96 36.55 -98.85
CA LYS A 290 57.71 37.19 -98.39
C LYS A 290 56.93 36.34 -97.39
N ILE A 291 56.93 35.02 -97.57
CA ILE A 291 56.22 34.12 -96.65
C ILE A 291 57.08 33.69 -95.46
N ASP A 292 58.38 33.99 -95.50
CA ASP A 292 59.38 33.54 -94.52
C ASP A 292 59.35 32.00 -94.37
N LEU A 293 59.72 31.31 -95.46
CA LEU A 293 59.60 29.86 -95.54
C LEU A 293 60.38 29.14 -94.44
N GLU A 294 61.54 29.67 -94.03
CA GLU A 294 62.36 29.08 -92.96
C GLU A 294 61.63 29.12 -91.61
N PHE A 295 60.97 30.24 -91.30
CA PHE A 295 60.10 30.34 -90.12
C PHE A 295 58.92 29.36 -90.19
N ILE A 296 58.26 29.22 -91.34
CA ILE A 296 57.13 28.28 -91.49
C ILE A 296 57.59 26.83 -91.28
N ILE A 297 58.75 26.44 -91.83
CA ILE A 297 59.29 25.08 -91.69
C ILE A 297 59.62 24.75 -90.22
N ASP A 298 60.12 25.72 -89.46
CA ASP A 298 60.45 25.54 -88.03
C ASP A 298 59.20 25.59 -87.12
N ASP A 299 58.24 26.48 -87.41
CA ASP A 299 57.09 26.74 -86.55
C ASP A 299 55.92 25.77 -86.77
N LEU A 300 55.67 25.34 -88.00
CA LEU A 300 54.55 24.45 -88.33
C LEU A 300 54.55 23.13 -87.52
N PRO A 301 55.68 22.40 -87.37
CA PRO A 301 55.73 21.22 -86.52
C PRO A 301 55.45 21.53 -85.04
N LYS A 302 55.92 22.67 -84.53
CA LYS A 302 55.73 23.09 -83.13
C LYS A 302 54.26 23.40 -82.84
N ILE A 303 53.60 24.10 -83.76
CA ILE A 303 52.17 24.39 -83.66
C ILE A 303 51.34 23.09 -83.68
N LEU A 304 51.62 22.17 -84.62
CA LEU A 304 50.93 20.88 -84.69
C LEU A 304 51.12 20.06 -83.40
N SER A 305 52.34 20.00 -82.88
CA SER A 305 52.64 19.33 -81.61
C SER A 305 51.92 19.98 -80.42
N SER A 306 51.85 21.31 -80.37
CA SER A 306 51.09 22.02 -79.33
C SER A 306 49.59 21.69 -79.35
N MET A 307 49.01 21.57 -80.54
CA MET A 307 47.62 21.17 -80.70
C MET A 307 47.38 19.71 -80.29
N GLU A 308 48.31 18.81 -80.63
CA GLU A 308 48.26 17.39 -80.24
C GLU A 308 48.28 17.24 -78.71
N VAL A 309 49.20 17.93 -78.02
CA VAL A 309 49.25 18.00 -76.55
C VAL A 309 47.94 18.55 -75.98
N GLY A 310 47.37 19.59 -76.59
CA GLY A 310 46.07 20.12 -76.21
C GLY A 310 44.95 19.09 -76.33
N THR A 311 44.91 18.34 -77.44
CA THR A 311 43.88 17.31 -77.66
C THR A 311 44.01 16.13 -76.70
N GLU A 312 45.23 15.69 -76.39
CA GLU A 312 45.43 14.60 -75.43
C GLU A 312 45.00 15.03 -74.02
N ARG A 313 45.30 16.27 -73.63
CA ARG A 313 44.85 16.82 -72.35
C ARG A 313 43.31 16.87 -72.24
N ILE A 314 42.60 17.26 -73.29
CA ILE A 314 41.12 17.22 -73.31
C ILE A 314 40.63 15.79 -73.10
N ARG A 315 41.26 14.82 -73.79
CA ARG A 315 40.91 13.40 -73.68
C ARG A 315 41.12 12.87 -72.26
N GLU A 316 42.25 13.19 -71.63
CA GLU A 316 42.55 12.82 -70.25
C GLU A 316 41.53 13.40 -69.25
N ILE A 317 41.19 14.68 -69.39
CA ILE A 317 40.19 15.34 -68.53
C ILE A 317 38.81 14.68 -68.67
N VAL A 318 38.36 14.42 -69.91
CA VAL A 318 37.05 13.78 -70.15
C VAL A 318 37.01 12.34 -69.63
N LEU A 319 38.09 11.58 -69.79
CA LEU A 319 38.19 10.22 -69.23
C LEU A 319 38.17 10.24 -67.70
N THR A 320 38.88 11.18 -67.08
CA THR A 320 38.93 11.34 -65.63
C THR A 320 37.56 11.74 -65.07
N LEU A 321 36.86 12.69 -65.71
CA LEU A 321 35.50 13.09 -65.33
C LEU A 321 34.50 11.93 -65.48
N ARG A 322 34.60 11.16 -66.57
CA ARG A 322 33.73 9.99 -66.81
C ARG A 322 33.96 8.90 -65.79
N ASN A 323 35.23 8.64 -65.43
CA ASN A 323 35.56 7.68 -64.38
C ASN A 323 35.02 8.18 -63.04
N PHE A 324 35.26 9.44 -62.66
CA PHE A 324 34.70 10.03 -61.45
C PHE A 324 33.17 9.92 -61.38
N SER A 325 32.45 10.24 -62.47
CA SER A 325 31.00 10.16 -62.53
C SER A 325 30.44 8.72 -62.51
N ARG A 326 31.17 7.71 -63.00
CA ARG A 326 30.77 6.29 -62.91
C ARG A 326 31.10 5.66 -61.55
N LEU A 327 31.90 6.30 -60.72
CA LEU A 327 32.28 5.78 -59.41
C LEU A 327 31.21 6.07 -58.33
N ASP A 328 30.17 6.85 -58.65
CA ASP A 328 28.95 7.05 -57.84
C ASP A 328 27.96 5.87 -57.92
N GLU A 329 28.32 4.76 -58.59
CA GLU A 329 27.57 3.50 -58.51
C GLU A 329 27.53 3.03 -57.04
N ALA A 330 26.33 2.86 -56.48
CA ALA A 330 26.09 2.51 -55.08
C ALA A 330 26.41 1.04 -54.72
N GLU A 331 27.24 0.38 -55.52
CA GLU A 331 27.57 -1.04 -55.37
C GLU A 331 29.03 -1.23 -54.98
N MET A 332 29.25 -2.14 -54.02
CA MET A 332 30.59 -2.60 -53.65
C MET A 332 31.19 -3.38 -54.81
N LYS A 333 32.37 -2.98 -55.27
CA LYS A 333 33.12 -3.69 -56.31
C LYS A 333 34.60 -3.77 -55.96
N PRO A 334 35.37 -4.69 -56.59
CA PRO A 334 36.82 -4.68 -56.47
C PRO A 334 37.37 -3.41 -57.12
N VAL A 335 38.02 -2.55 -56.35
CA VAL A 335 38.53 -1.24 -56.79
C VAL A 335 40.03 -1.18 -56.59
N ASP A 336 40.72 -0.59 -57.57
CA ASP A 336 42.12 -0.18 -57.43
C ASP A 336 42.17 1.22 -56.77
N ILE A 337 42.71 1.28 -55.56
CA ILE A 337 42.84 2.51 -54.80
C ILE A 337 43.80 3.50 -55.48
N HIS A 338 44.84 3.00 -56.15
CA HIS A 338 45.78 3.87 -56.86
C HIS A 338 45.09 4.61 -58.00
N GLU A 339 44.19 3.94 -58.73
CA GLU A 339 43.41 4.58 -59.79
C GLU A 339 42.54 5.71 -59.23
N GLY A 340 41.89 5.49 -58.08
CA GLY A 340 41.09 6.52 -57.39
C GLY A 340 41.91 7.74 -56.98
N ILE A 341 43.03 7.54 -56.29
CA ILE A 341 43.93 8.63 -55.86
C ILE A 341 44.49 9.39 -57.05
N ASN A 342 44.98 8.68 -58.08
CA ASN A 342 45.54 9.32 -59.27
C ASN A 342 44.49 10.14 -60.01
N SER A 343 43.27 9.63 -60.15
CA SER A 343 42.16 10.35 -60.78
C SER A 343 41.84 11.64 -60.01
N THR A 344 41.78 11.58 -58.67
CA THR A 344 41.60 12.76 -57.81
C THR A 344 42.73 13.78 -57.99
N LEU A 345 43.98 13.34 -58.04
CA LEU A 345 45.13 14.24 -58.20
C LEU A 345 45.14 14.95 -59.56
N VAL A 346 44.68 14.29 -60.63
CA VAL A 346 44.50 14.91 -61.95
C VAL A 346 43.45 16.02 -61.90
N ILE A 347 42.32 15.77 -61.25
CA ILE A 347 41.25 16.79 -61.10
C ILE A 347 41.72 18.01 -60.28
N LEU A 348 42.57 17.78 -59.28
CA LEU A 348 43.13 18.83 -58.44
C LEU A 348 44.36 19.51 -59.05
N GLU A 349 44.80 19.10 -60.24
CA GLU A 349 46.06 19.56 -60.82
C GLU A 349 46.10 21.10 -60.98
N HIS A 350 45.01 21.77 -61.38
CA HIS A 350 44.97 23.24 -61.46
C HIS A 350 45.07 23.96 -60.11
N ARG A 351 44.78 23.29 -58.99
CA ARG A 351 44.96 23.87 -57.64
C ARG A 351 46.37 23.66 -57.14
N LEU A 352 46.99 22.55 -57.55
CA LEU A 352 48.32 22.13 -57.11
C LEU A 352 49.43 22.80 -57.94
N LYS A 353 49.14 23.16 -59.20
CA LYS A 353 50.03 23.91 -60.09
C LYS A 353 49.66 25.40 -60.15
N GLU A 354 50.71 26.23 -60.19
CA GLU A 354 50.71 27.70 -60.11
C GLU A 354 49.46 28.41 -60.67
N ASN A 355 48.72 29.07 -59.77
CA ASN A 355 47.80 30.17 -60.09
C ASN A 355 48.27 31.44 -59.36
N HIS A 356 49.18 32.17 -60.01
CA HIS A 356 49.62 33.57 -59.82
C HIS A 356 49.95 34.15 -58.41
N LYS A 357 49.73 33.47 -57.27
CA LYS A 357 50.11 33.95 -55.92
C LYS A 357 50.49 32.89 -54.87
N GLN A 358 50.49 31.59 -55.19
CA GLN A 358 50.89 30.52 -54.25
C GLN A 358 51.98 29.62 -54.84
N GLN A 359 52.89 29.13 -53.97
CA GLN A 359 54.01 28.25 -54.31
C GLN A 359 53.51 26.90 -54.85
N GLU A 360 54.17 26.35 -55.87
CA GLU A 360 53.89 25.04 -56.45
C GLU A 360 53.99 23.92 -55.41
N ILE A 361 53.00 23.03 -55.36
CA ILE A 361 52.99 21.88 -54.45
C ILE A 361 53.56 20.66 -55.19
N THR A 362 54.76 20.21 -54.78
CA THR A 362 55.37 18.99 -55.31
C THR A 362 54.71 17.74 -54.74
N ILE A 363 54.13 16.89 -55.60
CA ILE A 363 53.52 15.62 -55.21
C ILE A 363 54.54 14.49 -55.33
N ILE A 364 54.88 13.86 -54.21
CA ILE A 364 55.76 12.68 -54.17
C ILE A 364 54.90 11.42 -53.98
N ARG A 365 54.90 10.53 -54.97
CA ARG A 365 54.07 9.31 -54.98
C ARG A 365 54.88 8.08 -54.55
N ASN A 366 54.75 7.68 -53.29
CA ASN A 366 55.38 6.46 -52.75
C ASN A 366 54.31 5.41 -52.45
N TYR A 367 53.76 4.80 -53.50
CA TYR A 367 52.72 3.78 -53.37
C TYR A 367 53.31 2.41 -53.05
N GLY A 368 52.64 1.66 -52.16
CA GLY A 368 52.90 0.22 -51.98
C GLY A 368 52.12 -0.60 -53.00
N ASN A 369 52.44 -1.88 -53.15
CA ASN A 369 51.64 -2.75 -54.03
C ASN A 369 50.41 -3.25 -53.26
N LEU A 370 49.22 -2.76 -53.62
CA LEU A 370 47.97 -3.06 -52.94
C LEU A 370 47.08 -3.96 -53.82
N PRO A 371 46.43 -4.99 -53.25
CA PRO A 371 45.43 -5.76 -53.98
C PRO A 371 44.17 -4.94 -54.23
N LEU A 372 43.34 -5.37 -55.19
CA LEU A 372 41.99 -4.82 -55.38
C LEU A 372 41.18 -4.98 -54.09
N ILE A 373 40.53 -3.91 -53.64
CA ILE A 373 39.75 -3.90 -52.39
C ILE A 373 38.26 -3.77 -52.72
N GLU A 374 37.43 -4.63 -52.13
CA GLU A 374 35.98 -4.48 -52.22
C GLU A 374 35.54 -3.27 -51.40
N CYS A 375 35.11 -2.22 -52.10
CA CYS A 375 34.71 -0.97 -51.47
C CYS A 375 33.75 -0.16 -52.34
N TYR A 376 33.15 0.87 -51.76
CA TYR A 376 32.40 1.90 -52.49
C TYR A 376 33.36 2.92 -53.08
N ALA A 377 33.58 2.82 -54.39
CA ALA A 377 34.58 3.63 -55.07
C ALA A 377 34.30 5.15 -54.95
N GLY A 378 33.05 5.57 -55.09
CA GLY A 378 32.64 6.98 -54.95
C GLY A 378 32.87 7.53 -53.55
N GLY A 379 32.61 6.73 -52.51
CA GLY A 379 32.86 7.10 -51.12
C GLY A 379 34.35 7.34 -50.84
N LEU A 380 35.22 6.43 -51.31
CA LEU A 380 36.67 6.60 -51.16
C LEU A 380 37.22 7.79 -51.95
N ASN A 381 36.76 7.99 -53.18
CA ASN A 381 37.21 9.13 -53.98
C ASN A 381 36.75 10.47 -53.39
N GLN A 382 35.57 10.53 -52.77
CA GLN A 382 35.14 11.72 -52.02
C GLN A 382 36.07 11.99 -50.83
N VAL A 383 36.49 10.94 -50.11
CA VAL A 383 37.47 11.07 -49.03
C VAL A 383 38.80 11.61 -49.56
N PHE A 384 39.30 11.08 -50.69
CA PHE A 384 40.53 11.59 -51.30
C PHE A 384 40.38 13.04 -51.77
N MET A 385 39.27 13.39 -52.42
CA MET A 385 38.97 14.77 -52.82
C MET A 385 38.99 15.70 -51.61
N ASN A 386 38.27 15.37 -50.53
CA ASN A 386 38.17 16.23 -49.35
C ASN A 386 39.49 16.37 -48.58
N ILE A 387 40.35 15.34 -48.60
CA ILE A 387 41.65 15.38 -47.92
C ILE A 387 42.70 16.14 -48.75
N LEU A 388 42.66 16.00 -50.08
CA LEU A 388 43.71 16.50 -50.97
C LEU A 388 43.40 17.89 -51.57
N SER A 389 42.12 18.31 -51.63
CA SER A 389 41.69 19.61 -52.17
C SER A 389 41.98 20.78 -51.25
#